data_AF-A0A521TRU4-F1
#
_entry.id   AF-A0A521TRU4-F1
#
_cell.length_a   1.000
_cell.length_b   1.000
_cell.length_c   1.000
_cell.angle_alpha   90.00
_cell.angle_beta   90.00
_cell.angle_gamma   90.00
#
_symmetry.space_group_name_H-M   'P 1'
#
loop_
_entity.id
_entity.type
_entity.pdbx_description
1 polymer ?
#
loop_
_entity_poly.entity_id
_entity_poly.type
_entity_poly.pdbx_seq_one_letter_code
_entity_poly.pdbx_strand_id
1 'polypeptide(L)'
;MTHRSNPVGRFARPIRLLVGQLLLLGLSLAGVELALRYLGFVDTNRIELSLVRFHPILGWEKVPGAVGWRRAYEYSVYQRINANGLADDETPYTKPPGEHRVLVLGDSFAEGYTVAASETFARITGQELRSRSASVRVINGGTGGYATDQATLFYEMEGRHYAPDIVVLAFYDNDVLDNIADSLNGKAKPRFAIENQTLFLTNVPLPPPTPRAPADGGPTGWSGPIAVIARPIQSLSLYLFALQLLGPRVTEVDAFLVRTGVRDRPVGMSSHRTVPIGLRVFDRSEPEPVPQAWRLTRALIARLRDSVMTDGGRLLVVLVPNKTQIQPDAWEATKRAYDGVSEETWDIDQVAHRLGEVTTDLGIDYLDLTPSMREAAREKRLYFAIDGHWNAAGHDVAGRLIADDVARRFGPSVGLR
;
A
#
# COMPACT_ATOMS: atom_id res chain seq x y z
N MET A 1 -52.74 -43.91 -45.90
CA MET A 1 -52.58 -42.86 -44.87
C MET A 1 -51.39 -43.23 -43.99
N THR A 2 -50.25 -42.55 -44.16
CA THR A 2 -49.10 -42.66 -43.27
C THR A 2 -48.71 -41.26 -42.82
N HIS A 3 -49.08 -40.93 -41.59
CA HIS A 3 -48.76 -39.66 -40.94
C HIS A 3 -47.26 -39.60 -40.68
N ARG A 4 -46.51 -38.79 -41.45
CA ARG A 4 -45.15 -38.41 -41.08
C ARG A 4 -45.25 -37.40 -39.94
N SER A 5 -44.98 -37.84 -38.72
CA SER A 5 -44.78 -36.96 -37.57
C SER A 5 -43.50 -36.15 -37.78
N ASN A 6 -43.63 -34.83 -37.76
CA ASN A 6 -42.53 -33.90 -38.01
C ASN A 6 -41.66 -33.81 -36.74
N PRO A 7 -40.42 -34.37 -36.70
CA PRO A 7 -39.64 -34.51 -35.47
C PRO A 7 -39.08 -33.18 -34.94
N VAL A 8 -39.19 -32.10 -35.72
CA VAL A 8 -38.62 -30.78 -35.42
C VAL A 8 -39.34 -30.08 -34.23
N GLY A 9 -40.61 -30.41 -33.97
CA GLY A 9 -41.40 -29.74 -32.92
C GLY A 9 -41.09 -30.14 -31.47
N ARG A 10 -40.51 -31.34 -31.24
CA ARG A 10 -40.27 -31.87 -29.88
C ARG A 10 -39.05 -31.25 -29.19
N PHE A 11 -38.07 -30.76 -29.96
CA PHE A 11 -36.88 -30.10 -29.41
C PHE A 11 -37.04 -28.56 -29.30
N ALA A 12 -38.01 -27.95 -29.98
CA ALA A 12 -38.19 -26.49 -29.98
C ALA A 12 -38.73 -25.92 -28.66
N ARG A 13 -39.56 -26.66 -27.92
CA ARG A 13 -40.16 -26.21 -26.65
C ARG A 13 -39.15 -26.12 -25.49
N PRO A 14 -38.30 -27.14 -25.22
CA PRO A 14 -37.26 -27.02 -24.19
C PRO A 14 -36.22 -25.95 -24.54
N ILE A 15 -35.88 -25.78 -25.83
CA ILE A 15 -34.97 -24.71 -26.28
C ILE A 15 -35.57 -23.32 -26.03
N ARG A 16 -36.85 -23.09 -26.34
CA ARG A 16 -37.53 -21.80 -26.07
C ARG A 16 -37.63 -21.48 -24.58
N LEU A 17 -37.86 -22.49 -23.74
CA LEU A 17 -37.90 -22.32 -22.29
C LEU A 17 -36.52 -21.97 -21.73
N LEU A 18 -35.47 -22.65 -22.21
CA LEU A 18 -34.09 -22.34 -21.84
C LEU A 18 -33.70 -20.92 -22.27
N VAL A 19 -34.04 -20.51 -23.50
CA VAL A 19 -33.81 -19.14 -23.99
C VAL A 19 -34.54 -18.12 -23.13
N GLY A 20 -35.80 -18.38 -22.76
CA GLY A 20 -36.57 -17.51 -21.87
C GLY A 20 -35.94 -17.37 -20.48
N GLN A 21 -35.46 -18.47 -19.88
CA GLN A 21 -34.79 -18.46 -18.58
C GLN A 21 -33.44 -17.71 -18.63
N LEU A 22 -32.66 -17.88 -19.69
CA LEU A 22 -31.40 -17.16 -19.88
C LEU A 22 -31.64 -15.65 -20.07
N LEU A 23 -32.70 -15.26 -20.78
CA LEU A 23 -33.09 -13.84 -20.94
C LEU A 23 -33.53 -13.21 -19.62
N LEU A 24 -34.33 -13.91 -18.82
CA LEU A 24 -34.75 -13.48 -17.48
C LEU A 24 -33.56 -13.32 -16.53
N LEU A 25 -32.62 -14.28 -16.56
CA LEU A 25 -31.38 -14.19 -15.79
C LEU A 25 -30.55 -12.97 -16.23
N GLY A 26 -30.37 -12.77 -17.54
CA GLY A 26 -29.64 -11.63 -18.09
C GLY A 26 -30.25 -10.28 -17.68
N LEU A 27 -31.58 -10.14 -17.76
CA LEU A 27 -32.30 -8.93 -17.32
C LEU A 27 -32.16 -8.68 -15.82
N SER A 28 -32.18 -9.74 -15.01
CA SER A 28 -32.01 -9.64 -13.55
C SER A 28 -30.60 -9.17 -13.19
N LEU A 29 -29.57 -9.75 -13.82
CA LEU A 29 -28.18 -9.33 -13.62
C LEU A 29 -27.94 -7.88 -14.07
N ALA A 30 -28.55 -7.46 -15.19
CA ALA A 30 -28.49 -6.07 -15.65
C ALA A 30 -29.19 -5.09 -14.68
N GLY A 31 -30.30 -5.51 -14.07
CA GLY A 31 -30.98 -4.73 -13.04
C GLY A 31 -30.13 -4.54 -11.78
N VAL A 32 -29.47 -5.60 -11.31
CA VAL A 32 -28.54 -5.52 -10.16
C VAL A 32 -27.32 -4.66 -10.48
N GLU A 33 -26.75 -4.79 -11.69
CA GLU A 33 -25.67 -3.93 -12.16
C GLU A 33 -26.06 -2.45 -12.12
N LEU A 34 -27.24 -2.10 -12.64
CA LEU A 34 -27.72 -0.72 -12.66
C LEU A 34 -27.94 -0.18 -11.24
N ALA A 35 -28.48 -1.01 -10.33
CA ALA A 35 -28.65 -0.66 -8.93
C ALA A 35 -27.29 -0.43 -8.24
N LEU A 36 -26.31 -1.30 -8.47
CA LEU A 36 -24.96 -1.15 -7.93
C LEU A 36 -24.27 0.12 -8.44
N ARG A 37 -24.40 0.44 -9.75
CA ARG A 37 -23.91 1.70 -10.32
C ARG A 37 -24.59 2.93 -9.72
N TYR A 38 -25.92 2.87 -9.54
CA TYR A 38 -26.68 3.94 -8.89
C TYR A 38 -26.23 4.16 -7.44
N LEU A 39 -25.87 3.08 -6.75
CA LEU A 39 -25.31 3.08 -5.39
C LEU A 39 -23.81 3.42 -5.35
N GLY A 40 -23.18 3.76 -6.48
CA GLY A 40 -21.80 4.22 -6.55
C GLY A 40 -20.73 3.13 -6.67
N PHE A 41 -21.11 1.86 -6.85
CA PHE A 41 -20.18 0.82 -7.28
C PHE A 41 -19.93 1.03 -8.78
N VAL A 42 -18.80 1.60 -9.17
CA VAL A 42 -18.42 1.83 -10.58
C VAL A 42 -16.98 1.35 -10.78
N ASP A 43 -16.64 0.82 -11.97
CA ASP A 43 -15.32 0.31 -12.37
C ASP A 43 -14.17 1.18 -11.78
N THR A 44 -13.53 0.62 -10.76
CA THR A 44 -12.59 1.30 -9.85
C THR A 44 -11.18 1.42 -10.41
N ASN A 45 -10.92 0.94 -11.63
CA ASN A 45 -9.61 1.05 -12.27
C ASN A 45 -9.31 2.44 -12.86
N ARG A 46 -10.23 3.40 -12.73
CA ARG A 46 -9.93 4.80 -13.02
C ARG A 46 -9.42 5.49 -11.77
N ILE A 47 -8.10 5.51 -11.61
CA ILE A 47 -7.42 6.54 -10.82
C ILE A 47 -7.72 7.87 -11.52
N GLU A 48 -8.75 8.59 -11.07
CA GLU A 48 -9.06 9.93 -11.56
C GLU A 48 -8.01 10.90 -11.00
N LEU A 49 -7.21 11.43 -11.94
CA LEU A 49 -6.18 12.48 -11.81
C LEU A 49 -4.81 12.08 -11.23
N SER A 50 -3.78 12.63 -11.88
CA SER A 50 -2.37 12.48 -11.50
C SER A 50 -2.08 13.33 -10.25
N LEU A 51 -2.38 12.81 -9.06
CA LEU A 51 -2.05 13.44 -7.76
C LEU A 51 -0.55 13.64 -7.55
N VAL A 52 0.27 13.03 -8.40
CA VAL A 52 1.72 13.15 -8.42
C VAL A 52 2.23 13.60 -9.78
N ARG A 53 3.39 14.23 -9.81
CA ARG A 53 4.16 14.57 -11.01
C ARG A 53 5.57 14.01 -10.90
N PHE A 54 6.26 13.92 -12.03
CA PHE A 54 7.68 13.57 -12.05
C PHE A 54 8.51 14.64 -11.32
N HIS A 55 9.49 14.19 -10.55
CA HIS A 55 10.46 15.05 -9.88
C HIS A 55 11.88 14.54 -10.17
N PRO A 56 12.83 15.37 -10.63
CA PRO A 56 14.12 14.91 -11.14
C PRO A 56 15.06 14.29 -10.09
N ILE A 57 14.80 14.51 -8.81
CA ILE A 57 15.58 13.91 -7.70
C ILE A 57 14.77 12.82 -7.00
N LEU A 58 13.62 13.18 -6.42
CA LEU A 58 12.69 12.26 -5.75
C LEU A 58 12.03 11.20 -6.65
N GLY A 59 12.09 11.32 -7.98
CA GLY A 59 11.37 10.47 -8.93
C GLY A 59 9.93 10.95 -9.15
N TRP A 60 9.16 11.09 -8.09
CA TRP A 60 7.85 11.73 -8.12
C TRP A 60 7.59 12.52 -6.85
N GLU A 61 6.70 13.50 -6.94
CA GLU A 61 6.20 14.27 -5.82
C GLU A 61 4.70 14.51 -5.99
N LYS A 62 3.98 14.81 -4.91
CA LYS A 62 2.57 15.18 -5.00
C LYS A 62 2.43 16.58 -5.62
N VAL A 63 1.40 16.79 -6.43
CA VAL A 63 1.18 18.08 -7.12
C VAL A 63 0.55 19.06 -6.13
N PRO A 64 1.19 20.21 -5.82
CA PRO A 64 0.61 21.20 -4.92
C PRO A 64 -0.79 21.67 -5.36
N GLY A 65 -1.73 21.72 -4.41
CA GLY A 65 -3.12 22.10 -4.67
C GLY A 65 -3.96 21.08 -5.43
N ALA A 66 -3.40 19.91 -5.79
CA ALA A 66 -4.17 18.88 -6.47
C ALA A 66 -5.25 18.28 -5.57
N VAL A 67 -6.37 17.93 -6.19
CA VAL A 67 -7.47 17.21 -5.55
C VAL A 67 -7.91 16.06 -6.45
N GLY A 68 -8.39 14.98 -5.85
CA GLY A 68 -8.85 13.83 -6.63
C GLY A 68 -9.35 12.68 -5.79
N TRP A 69 -10.00 11.74 -6.46
CA TRP A 69 -10.46 10.51 -5.84
C TRP A 69 -9.46 9.39 -6.12
N ARG A 70 -8.98 8.74 -5.06
CA ARG A 70 -8.33 7.43 -5.16
C ARG A 70 -9.38 6.37 -4.89
N ARG A 71 -9.61 5.50 -5.88
CA ARG A 71 -10.57 4.40 -5.79
C ARG A 71 -9.87 3.07 -6.00
N ALA A 72 -10.23 2.11 -5.16
CA ALA A 72 -9.83 0.72 -5.26
C ALA A 72 -11.04 -0.15 -4.87
N TYR A 73 -10.89 -1.47 -4.89
CA TYR A 73 -12.00 -2.38 -4.61
C TYR A 73 -12.60 -2.23 -3.21
N GLU A 74 -11.83 -1.75 -2.23
CA GLU A 74 -12.24 -1.70 -0.82
C GLU A 74 -12.28 -0.29 -0.23
N TYR A 75 -11.90 0.73 -1.01
CA TYR A 75 -11.94 2.12 -0.57
C TYR A 75 -12.15 3.10 -1.72
N SER A 76 -12.77 4.23 -1.38
CA SER A 76 -12.88 5.41 -2.24
C SER A 76 -12.60 6.63 -1.39
N VAL A 77 -11.42 7.21 -1.55
CA VAL A 77 -10.90 8.28 -0.71
C VAL A 77 -10.73 9.55 -1.53
N TYR A 78 -11.31 10.65 -1.06
CA TYR A 78 -11.04 11.96 -1.60
C TYR A 78 -9.76 12.52 -0.96
N GLN A 79 -8.79 12.86 -1.78
CA GLN A 79 -7.52 13.43 -1.36
C GLN A 79 -7.41 14.89 -1.80
N ARG A 80 -6.81 15.69 -0.92
CA ARG A 80 -6.43 17.08 -1.17
C ARG A 80 -4.98 17.25 -0.80
N ILE A 81 -4.20 17.79 -1.72
CA ILE A 81 -2.79 18.13 -1.53
C ILE A 81 -2.69 19.62 -1.23
N ASN A 82 -2.00 19.97 -0.16
CA ASN A 82 -1.82 21.33 0.30
C ASN A 82 -0.84 22.13 -0.61
N ALA A 83 -0.63 23.40 -0.31
CA ALA A 83 0.22 24.29 -1.11
C ALA A 83 1.71 23.87 -1.14
N ASN A 84 2.16 23.10 -0.16
CA ASN A 84 3.53 22.57 -0.08
C ASN A 84 3.64 21.12 -0.58
N GLY A 85 2.59 20.58 -1.20
CA GLY A 85 2.65 19.22 -1.75
C GLY A 85 2.46 18.11 -0.70
N LEU A 86 1.83 18.37 0.44
CA LEU A 86 1.51 17.35 1.46
C LEU A 86 0.03 16.96 1.42
N ALA A 87 -0.29 15.69 1.68
CA ALA A 87 -1.66 15.22 1.83
C ALA A 87 -2.17 15.47 3.27
N ASP A 88 -2.06 16.71 3.72
CA ASP A 88 -2.35 17.13 5.10
C ASP A 88 -2.92 18.56 5.14
N ASP A 89 -3.18 19.08 6.33
CA ASP A 89 -3.52 20.49 6.52
C ASP A 89 -2.34 21.41 6.18
N GLU A 90 -2.64 22.68 5.92
CA GLU A 90 -1.60 23.69 5.72
C GLU A 90 -0.81 23.89 7.01
N THR A 91 0.52 23.81 6.91
CA THR A 91 1.43 24.08 8.03
C THR A 91 2.49 25.07 7.57
N PRO A 92 2.64 26.24 8.23
CA PRO A 92 3.70 27.19 7.88
C PRO A 92 5.07 26.65 8.31
N TYR A 93 6.10 26.89 7.50
CA TYR A 93 7.48 26.55 7.86
C TYR A 93 7.92 27.22 9.16
N THR A 94 7.56 28.49 9.36
CA THR A 94 7.82 29.21 10.62
C THR A 94 7.18 28.47 11.79
N LYS A 95 8.01 28.01 12.72
CA LYS A 95 7.62 27.35 13.96
C LYS A 95 7.33 28.39 15.05
N PRO A 96 6.07 28.53 15.51
CA PRO A 96 5.75 29.46 16.60
C PRO A 96 6.49 29.11 17.89
N PRO A 97 6.84 30.11 18.73
CA PRO A 97 7.43 29.84 20.04
C PRO A 97 6.56 28.91 20.88
N GLY A 98 7.17 27.89 21.48
CA GLY A 98 6.49 26.90 22.32
C GLY A 98 5.74 25.80 21.55
N GLU A 99 5.68 25.85 20.21
CA GLU A 99 5.16 24.74 19.40
C GLU A 99 6.22 23.64 19.27
N HIS A 100 5.80 22.39 19.40
CA HIS A 100 6.61 21.21 19.12
C HIS A 100 6.08 20.50 17.87
N ARG A 101 6.96 19.97 17.03
CA ARG A 101 6.62 19.40 15.73
C ARG A 101 7.11 17.97 15.60
N VAL A 102 6.23 17.11 15.12
CA VAL A 102 6.51 15.74 14.72
C VAL A 102 6.29 15.65 13.21
N LEU A 103 7.30 15.24 12.45
CA LEU A 103 7.19 14.99 11.01
C LEU A 103 7.10 13.49 10.76
N VAL A 104 6.06 13.03 10.09
CA VAL A 104 5.91 11.63 9.67
C VAL A 104 6.40 11.48 8.25
N LEU A 105 7.30 10.52 8.03
CA LEU A 105 7.86 10.12 6.74
C LEU A 105 7.55 8.64 6.50
N GLY A 106 7.47 8.25 5.23
CA GLY A 106 7.26 6.87 4.83
C GLY A 106 6.48 6.77 3.54
N ASP A 107 5.95 5.59 3.30
CA ASP A 107 5.30 5.19 2.06
C ASP A 107 3.77 5.49 2.06
N SER A 108 3.00 4.59 1.46
CA SER A 108 1.53 4.61 1.45
C SER A 108 0.89 4.50 2.82
N PHE A 109 1.49 3.81 3.79
CA PHE A 109 0.97 3.73 5.15
C PHE A 109 1.09 5.07 5.84
N ALA A 110 2.22 5.76 5.66
CA ALA A 110 2.43 7.13 6.13
C ALA A 110 1.48 8.12 5.45
N GLU A 111 1.37 8.09 4.12
CA GLU A 111 0.41 8.94 3.39
C GLU A 111 -1.04 8.67 3.86
N GLY A 112 -1.36 7.42 4.17
CA GLY A 112 -2.69 6.99 4.62
C GLY A 112 -3.74 7.10 3.52
N TYR A 113 -3.36 6.85 2.26
CA TYR A 113 -4.20 7.13 1.11
C TYR A 113 -5.44 6.23 0.96
N THR A 114 -5.58 5.23 1.84
CA THR A 114 -6.66 4.21 1.82
C THR A 114 -7.82 4.57 2.74
N VAL A 115 -7.67 5.62 3.56
CA VAL A 115 -8.68 6.11 4.51
C VAL A 115 -8.87 7.62 4.38
N ALA A 116 -9.93 8.18 4.97
CA ALA A 116 -10.10 9.63 4.95
C ALA A 116 -8.94 10.33 5.71
N ALA A 117 -8.61 11.56 5.35
CA ALA A 117 -7.53 12.32 6.01
C ALA A 117 -7.69 12.39 7.55
N SER A 118 -8.94 12.44 8.02
CA SER A 118 -9.31 12.41 9.45
C SER A 118 -8.98 11.10 10.17
N GLU A 119 -8.84 10.01 9.42
CA GLU A 119 -8.66 8.65 9.91
C GLU A 119 -7.21 8.16 9.75
N THR A 120 -6.33 8.94 9.13
CA THR A 120 -4.92 8.58 8.98
C THR A 120 -4.23 8.50 10.34
N PHE A 121 -3.26 7.60 10.49
CA PHE A 121 -2.58 7.43 11.78
C PHE A 121 -1.89 8.73 12.20
N ALA A 122 -1.29 9.48 11.27
CA ALA A 122 -0.63 10.76 11.56
C ALA A 122 -1.62 11.78 12.14
N ARG A 123 -2.84 11.84 11.59
CA ARG A 123 -3.92 12.69 12.11
C ARG A 123 -4.34 12.27 13.51
N ILE A 124 -4.51 10.98 13.73
CA ILE A 124 -4.90 10.41 15.02
C ILE A 124 -3.80 10.66 16.06
N THR A 125 -2.54 10.42 15.73
CA THR A 125 -1.39 10.75 16.57
C THR A 125 -1.40 12.23 16.98
N GLY A 126 -1.66 13.12 16.03
CA GLY A 126 -1.75 14.56 16.32
C GLY A 126 -2.92 14.93 17.22
N GLN A 127 -4.07 14.28 17.08
CA GLN A 127 -5.22 14.50 17.96
C GLN A 127 -4.95 14.02 19.39
N GLU A 128 -4.36 12.82 19.53
CA GLU A 128 -4.00 12.24 20.82
C GLU A 128 -2.89 13.02 21.54
N LEU A 129 -1.92 13.56 20.81
CA LEU A 129 -0.89 14.43 21.40
C LEU A 129 -1.47 15.79 21.82
N ARG A 130 -2.33 16.39 20.99
CA ARG A 130 -2.97 17.68 21.30
C ARG A 130 -3.93 17.61 22.49
N SER A 131 -4.57 16.47 22.73
CA SER A 131 -5.42 16.27 23.92
C SER A 131 -4.61 16.29 25.22
N ARG A 132 -3.31 15.96 25.16
CA ARG A 132 -2.36 15.99 26.28
C ARG A 132 -1.61 17.31 26.38
N SER A 133 -1.21 17.87 25.24
CA SER A 133 -0.57 19.19 25.15
C SER A 133 -0.85 19.85 23.81
N ALA A 134 -1.56 20.97 23.84
CA ALA A 134 -1.97 21.71 22.64
C ALA A 134 -0.78 22.27 21.83
N SER A 135 0.45 22.24 22.38
CA SER A 135 1.65 22.71 21.70
C SER A 135 2.19 21.75 20.65
N VAL A 136 1.74 20.49 20.60
CA VAL A 136 2.28 19.50 19.66
C VAL A 136 1.51 19.50 18.34
N ARG A 137 2.22 19.66 17.23
CA ARG A 137 1.72 19.49 15.86
C ARG A 137 2.37 18.29 15.20
N VAL A 138 1.56 17.43 14.59
CA VAL A 138 2.01 16.36 13.70
C VAL A 138 1.81 16.82 12.27
N ILE A 139 2.80 16.57 11.41
CA ILE A 139 2.84 16.93 9.99
C ILE A 139 3.03 15.64 9.20
N ASN A 140 2.12 15.34 8.27
CA ASN A 140 2.22 14.15 7.43
C ASN A 140 2.99 14.43 6.12
N GLY A 141 4.26 14.01 6.08
CA GLY A 141 5.12 14.03 4.90
C GLY A 141 5.11 12.73 4.09
N GLY A 142 4.35 11.71 4.51
CA GLY A 142 4.29 10.40 3.87
C GLY A 142 3.89 10.48 2.40
N THR A 143 4.55 9.69 1.55
CA THR A 143 4.31 9.69 0.10
C THR A 143 4.28 8.26 -0.44
N GLY A 144 3.19 7.90 -1.11
CA GLY A 144 2.95 6.57 -1.65
C GLY A 144 4.09 6.08 -2.54
N GLY A 145 4.61 4.89 -2.19
CA GLY A 145 5.68 4.21 -2.90
C GLY A 145 7.09 4.72 -2.60
N TYR A 146 7.26 5.69 -1.69
CA TYR A 146 8.59 6.01 -1.20
C TYR A 146 9.15 4.84 -0.40
N ALA A 147 10.45 4.63 -0.51
CA ALA A 147 11.19 3.87 0.49
C ALA A 147 12.08 4.83 1.28
N THR A 148 12.93 4.28 2.14
CA THR A 148 13.85 5.03 3.00
C THR A 148 14.73 5.98 2.19
N ASP A 149 15.12 5.60 0.97
CA ASP A 149 15.84 6.44 0.01
C ASP A 149 15.15 7.79 -0.26
N GLN A 150 13.91 7.74 -0.72
CA GLN A 150 13.11 8.90 -1.06
C GLN A 150 12.64 9.64 0.19
N ALA A 151 12.35 8.94 1.29
CA ALA A 151 12.02 9.57 2.57
C ALA A 151 13.19 10.41 3.11
N THR A 152 14.44 9.90 2.98
CA THR A 152 15.65 10.62 3.36
C THR A 152 15.84 11.88 2.51
N LEU A 153 15.72 11.76 1.19
CA LEU A 153 15.82 12.90 0.28
C LEU A 153 14.72 13.92 0.52
N PHE A 154 13.49 13.48 0.78
CA PHE A 154 12.37 14.38 1.08
C PHE A 154 12.62 15.17 2.36
N TYR A 155 13.17 14.55 3.40
CA TYR A 155 13.57 15.27 4.60
C TYR A 155 14.61 16.36 4.30
N GLU A 156 15.67 15.99 3.59
CA GLU A 156 16.78 16.90 3.24
C GLU A 156 16.34 18.08 2.36
N MET A 157 15.37 17.86 1.48
CA MET A 157 14.89 18.85 0.51
C MET A 157 13.72 19.71 1.00
N GLU A 158 12.82 19.15 1.81
CA GLU A 158 11.54 19.78 2.16
C GLU A 158 11.22 19.62 3.65
N GLY A 159 11.27 18.39 4.17
CA GLY A 159 10.82 18.07 5.53
C GLY A 159 11.52 18.88 6.64
N ARG A 160 12.82 19.19 6.47
CA ARG A 160 13.59 19.98 7.44
C ARG A 160 13.10 21.42 7.60
N HIS A 161 12.46 22.00 6.58
CA HIS A 161 11.94 23.38 6.65
C HIS A 161 10.82 23.54 7.69
N TYR A 162 10.19 22.44 8.09
CA TYR A 162 9.21 22.44 9.17
C TYR A 162 9.83 22.44 10.58
N ALA A 163 11.16 22.37 10.73
CA ALA A 163 11.86 22.33 12.02
C ALA A 163 11.26 21.30 13.02
N PRO A 164 11.14 20.02 12.63
CA PRO A 164 10.60 18.97 13.50
C PRO A 164 11.53 18.67 14.68
N ASP A 165 10.97 18.48 15.87
CA ASP A 165 11.70 18.00 17.05
C ASP A 165 11.86 16.48 17.03
N ILE A 166 10.87 15.78 16.47
CA ILE A 166 10.88 14.34 16.25
C ILE A 166 10.51 14.08 14.79
N VAL A 167 11.33 13.28 14.10
CA VAL A 167 11.00 12.72 12.80
C VAL A 167 10.65 11.25 12.99
N VAL A 168 9.46 10.86 12.54
CA VAL A 168 9.00 9.48 12.54
C VAL A 168 9.21 8.91 11.15
N LEU A 169 10.09 7.93 10.99
CA LEU A 169 10.14 7.10 9.80
C LEU A 169 9.23 5.89 10.00
N ALA A 170 8.06 5.89 9.37
CA ALA A 170 7.19 4.73 9.26
C ALA A 170 7.80 3.78 8.21
N PHE A 171 8.59 2.82 8.70
CA PHE A 171 9.33 1.86 7.90
C PHE A 171 8.44 0.65 7.60
N TYR A 172 8.37 0.25 6.34
CA TYR A 172 7.63 -0.93 5.90
C TYR A 172 8.57 -1.94 5.22
N ASP A 173 8.17 -3.21 5.11
CA ASP A 173 9.09 -4.26 4.64
C ASP A 173 9.56 -4.08 3.19
N ASN A 174 8.75 -3.41 2.36
CA ASN A 174 9.12 -3.08 0.99
C ASN A 174 10.32 -2.12 0.92
N ASP A 175 10.52 -1.25 1.92
CA ASP A 175 11.61 -0.26 1.95
C ASP A 175 12.94 -0.93 1.61
N VAL A 176 13.19 -2.12 2.17
CA VAL A 176 14.44 -2.86 2.03
C VAL A 176 14.79 -3.03 0.55
N LEU A 177 13.92 -3.68 -0.22
CA LEU A 177 14.17 -3.99 -1.62
C LEU A 177 13.90 -2.80 -2.55
N ASP A 178 12.99 -1.90 -2.18
CA ASP A 178 12.70 -0.70 -2.96
C ASP A 178 13.84 0.31 -2.91
N ASN A 179 14.72 0.28 -1.90
CA ASN A 179 15.93 1.12 -1.81
C ASN A 179 16.97 0.80 -2.90
N ILE A 180 16.98 -0.42 -3.46
CA ILE A 180 17.92 -0.82 -4.53
C ILE A 180 17.32 -0.75 -5.93
N ALA A 181 16.00 -0.55 -6.02
CA ALA A 181 15.25 -0.48 -7.27
C ALA A 181 15.51 0.82 -8.03
N ASP A 182 15.49 0.75 -9.36
CA ASP A 182 15.63 1.91 -10.25
C ASP A 182 14.27 2.52 -10.65
N SER A 183 13.18 1.80 -10.37
CA SER A 183 11.83 2.20 -10.71
C SER A 183 10.78 1.50 -9.85
N LEU A 184 9.63 2.15 -9.68
CA LEU A 184 8.45 1.59 -9.03
C LEU A 184 7.21 1.93 -9.84
N ASN A 185 6.43 0.92 -10.23
CA ASN A 185 5.22 1.08 -11.04
C ASN A 185 5.44 1.92 -12.33
N GLY A 186 6.62 1.82 -12.92
CA GLY A 186 7.02 2.57 -14.12
C GLY A 186 7.43 4.02 -13.88
N LYS A 187 7.55 4.46 -12.63
CA LYS A 187 8.18 5.74 -12.26
C LYS A 187 9.63 5.50 -11.90
N ALA A 188 10.54 6.33 -12.39
CA ALA A 188 11.95 6.25 -12.04
C ALA A 188 12.17 6.57 -10.56
N LYS A 189 13.12 5.89 -9.92
CA LYS A 189 13.55 6.11 -8.53
C LYS A 189 15.00 6.60 -8.47
N PRO A 190 15.34 7.47 -7.49
CA PRO A 190 16.74 7.77 -7.19
C PRO A 190 17.49 6.49 -6.80
N ARG A 191 18.82 6.49 -6.93
CA ARG A 191 19.64 5.37 -6.46
C ARG A 191 20.73 5.86 -5.54
N PHE A 192 20.99 5.10 -4.49
CA PHE A 192 22.15 5.32 -3.65
C PHE A 192 23.18 4.21 -3.86
N ALA A 193 24.46 4.59 -3.86
CA ALA A 193 25.59 3.68 -3.89
C ALA A 193 26.44 3.86 -2.63
N ILE A 194 27.04 2.78 -2.14
CA ILE A 194 28.00 2.82 -1.04
C ILE A 194 29.39 2.62 -1.63
N GLU A 195 30.25 3.62 -1.51
CA GLU A 195 31.66 3.56 -1.90
C GLU A 195 32.52 3.95 -0.70
N ASN A 196 33.51 3.13 -0.33
CA ASN A 196 34.38 3.37 0.83
C ASN A 196 33.61 3.73 2.11
N GLN A 197 32.54 2.96 2.41
CA GLN A 197 31.64 3.17 3.56
C GLN A 197 30.87 4.50 3.55
N THR A 198 30.92 5.25 2.44
CA THR A 198 30.20 6.52 2.28
C THR A 198 29.05 6.34 1.30
N LEU A 199 27.90 6.93 1.65
CA LEU A 199 26.67 6.85 0.86
C LEU A 199 26.56 8.02 -0.12
N PHE A 200 26.43 7.72 -1.41
CA PHE A 200 26.32 8.72 -2.48
C PHE A 200 25.00 8.59 -3.22
N LEU A 201 24.35 9.73 -3.46
CA LEU A 201 23.23 9.79 -4.39
C LEU A 201 23.77 9.71 -5.82
N THR A 202 23.25 8.74 -6.55
CA THR A 202 23.58 8.44 -7.95
C THR A 202 22.29 8.47 -8.78
N ASN A 203 22.42 8.38 -10.10
CA ASN A 203 21.26 8.33 -11.00
C ASN A 203 20.36 9.59 -10.92
N VAL A 204 20.95 10.76 -10.63
CA VAL A 204 20.24 12.05 -10.63
C VAL A 204 20.97 13.08 -11.52
N PRO A 205 20.26 13.96 -12.25
CA PRO A 205 18.80 13.99 -12.37
C PRO A 205 18.25 12.76 -13.10
N LEU A 206 17.10 12.27 -12.66
CA LEU A 206 16.42 11.14 -13.27
C LEU A 206 15.97 11.52 -14.69
N PRO A 207 16.00 10.57 -15.64
CA PRO A 207 15.44 10.82 -16.96
C PRO A 207 13.93 11.03 -16.83
N PRO A 208 13.35 12.02 -17.54
CA PRO A 208 11.91 12.20 -17.56
C PRO A 208 11.24 10.93 -18.09
N PRO A 209 10.04 10.57 -17.59
CA PRO A 209 9.33 9.41 -18.07
C PRO A 209 9.09 9.54 -19.57
N THR A 210 9.48 8.52 -20.34
CA THR A 210 9.09 8.43 -21.75
C THR A 210 7.56 8.42 -21.82
N PRO A 211 6.92 9.24 -22.69
CA PRO A 211 5.48 9.18 -22.88
C PRO A 211 5.07 7.75 -23.18
N ARG A 212 4.40 7.10 -22.23
CA ARG A 212 3.76 5.81 -22.49
C ARG A 212 2.64 6.10 -23.48
N ALA A 213 2.61 5.40 -24.61
CA ALA A 213 1.33 5.18 -25.31
C ALA A 213 0.31 4.76 -24.24
N PRO A 214 -0.94 5.28 -24.27
CA PRO A 214 -1.93 4.99 -23.24
C PRO A 214 -1.89 3.51 -22.96
N ALA A 215 -1.59 3.13 -21.72
CA ALA A 215 -1.47 1.74 -21.38
C ALA A 215 -2.78 1.08 -21.79
N ASP A 216 -2.69 0.05 -22.62
CA ASP A 216 -3.78 -0.89 -22.93
C ASP A 216 -4.21 -1.69 -21.67
N GLY A 217 -3.93 -1.15 -20.48
CA GLY A 217 -4.02 -1.73 -19.15
C GLY A 217 -5.44 -1.85 -18.64
N GLY A 218 -6.31 -2.48 -19.43
CA GLY A 218 -7.21 -3.44 -18.81
C GLY A 218 -6.37 -4.59 -18.25
N PRO A 219 -6.81 -5.26 -17.17
CA PRO A 219 -6.07 -6.37 -16.58
C PRO A 219 -5.79 -7.43 -17.65
N THR A 220 -4.52 -7.56 -18.05
CA THR A 220 -4.07 -8.45 -19.11
C THR A 220 -4.14 -9.90 -18.63
N GLY A 221 -5.09 -10.67 -19.18
CA GLY A 221 -5.19 -12.11 -18.89
C GLY A 221 -6.30 -12.86 -19.64
N TRP A 222 -6.80 -12.31 -20.75
CA TRP A 222 -7.84 -12.95 -21.56
C TRP A 222 -7.49 -12.80 -23.04
N SER A 223 -7.31 -13.93 -23.74
CA SER A 223 -7.07 -14.02 -25.16
C SER A 223 -8.15 -14.87 -25.84
N GLY A 224 -8.28 -14.73 -27.17
CA GLY A 224 -9.31 -15.41 -27.96
C GLY A 224 -10.69 -14.74 -27.92
N PRO A 225 -11.72 -15.36 -28.54
CA PRO A 225 -13.06 -14.79 -28.71
C PRO A 225 -13.80 -14.49 -27.37
N ILE A 226 -13.32 -15.05 -26.26
CA ILE A 226 -13.86 -14.80 -24.91
C ILE A 226 -13.44 -13.43 -24.37
N ALA A 227 -12.28 -12.88 -24.80
CA ALA A 227 -11.79 -11.57 -24.35
C ALA A 227 -12.73 -10.41 -24.73
N VAL A 228 -13.47 -10.55 -25.84
CA VAL A 228 -14.47 -9.58 -26.31
C VAL A 228 -15.70 -9.54 -25.39
N ILE A 229 -15.98 -10.63 -24.68
CA ILE A 229 -17.12 -10.78 -23.75
C ILE A 229 -16.69 -10.53 -22.29
N ALA A 230 -15.46 -10.90 -21.91
CA ALA A 230 -14.94 -10.77 -20.54
C ALA A 230 -14.58 -9.33 -20.15
N ARG A 231 -14.12 -8.50 -21.11
CA ARG A 231 -13.79 -7.09 -20.88
C ARG A 231 -14.97 -6.26 -20.35
N PRO A 232 -16.18 -6.30 -20.94
CA PRO A 232 -17.32 -5.59 -20.37
C PRO A 232 -17.80 -6.19 -19.05
N ILE A 233 -17.55 -7.48 -18.76
CA ILE A 233 -17.94 -8.15 -17.51
C ILE A 233 -17.07 -7.70 -16.33
N GLN A 234 -15.78 -7.43 -16.54
CA GLN A 234 -14.89 -6.91 -15.49
C GLN A 234 -15.21 -5.46 -15.10
N SER A 235 -15.84 -4.73 -16.01
CA SER A 235 -16.40 -3.40 -15.76
C SER A 235 -17.80 -3.45 -15.12
N LEU A 236 -18.34 -4.64 -14.83
CA LEU A 236 -19.60 -4.78 -14.10
C LEU A 236 -19.36 -4.63 -12.60
N SER A 237 -20.05 -3.68 -12.00
CA SER A 237 -20.18 -3.50 -10.56
C SER A 237 -20.63 -4.79 -9.85
N LEU A 238 -21.44 -5.61 -10.51
CA LEU A 238 -21.88 -6.92 -10.04
C LEU A 238 -20.75 -7.94 -9.90
N TYR A 239 -19.79 -7.94 -10.82
CA TYR A 239 -18.61 -8.81 -10.72
C TYR A 239 -17.75 -8.39 -9.51
N LEU A 240 -17.55 -7.09 -9.33
CA LEU A 240 -16.79 -6.54 -8.21
C LEU A 240 -17.47 -6.79 -6.85
N PHE A 241 -18.79 -6.62 -6.78
CA PHE A 241 -19.59 -6.93 -5.59
C PHE A 241 -19.55 -8.43 -5.27
N ALA A 242 -19.59 -9.31 -6.28
CA ALA A 242 -19.45 -10.74 -6.07
C ALA A 242 -18.06 -11.10 -5.49
N LEU A 243 -16.98 -10.47 -5.95
CA LEU A 243 -15.65 -10.66 -5.35
C LEU A 243 -15.60 -10.24 -3.87
N GLN A 244 -16.26 -9.13 -3.51
CA GLN A 244 -16.36 -8.69 -2.10
C GLN A 244 -17.14 -9.68 -1.22
N LEU A 245 -18.25 -10.24 -1.72
CA LEU A 245 -19.02 -11.27 -1.01
C LEU A 245 -18.27 -12.60 -0.88
N LEU A 246 -17.43 -12.93 -1.85
CA LEU A 246 -16.64 -14.17 -1.87
C LEU A 246 -15.38 -14.09 -0.99
N GLY A 247 -14.88 -12.88 -0.70
CA GLY A 247 -13.77 -12.64 0.22
C GLY A 247 -12.59 -13.60 0.01
N PRO A 248 -12.17 -14.39 1.02
CA PRO A 248 -11.02 -15.30 0.91
C PRO A 248 -11.18 -16.41 -0.15
N ARG A 249 -12.39 -16.70 -0.62
CA ARG A 249 -12.66 -17.70 -1.68
C ARG A 249 -12.39 -17.18 -3.10
N VAL A 250 -12.11 -15.88 -3.26
CA VAL A 250 -11.76 -15.31 -4.57
C VAL A 250 -10.56 -16.02 -5.20
N THR A 251 -9.60 -16.45 -4.40
CA THR A 251 -8.45 -17.23 -4.87
C THR A 251 -8.83 -18.62 -5.38
N GLU A 252 -9.81 -19.28 -4.76
CA GLU A 252 -10.35 -20.57 -5.20
C GLU A 252 -11.16 -20.44 -6.50
N VAL A 253 -11.92 -19.35 -6.62
CA VAL A 253 -12.68 -19.03 -7.83
C VAL A 253 -11.73 -18.69 -8.98
N ASP A 254 -10.70 -17.88 -8.74
CA ASP A 254 -9.70 -17.56 -9.76
C ASP A 254 -8.92 -18.82 -10.20
N ALA A 255 -8.52 -19.67 -9.25
CA ALA A 255 -7.90 -20.96 -9.53
C ALA A 255 -8.83 -21.91 -10.32
N PHE A 256 -10.13 -21.90 -10.01
CA PHE A 256 -11.14 -22.66 -10.76
C PHE A 256 -11.28 -22.14 -12.20
N LEU A 257 -11.33 -20.82 -12.40
CA LEU A 257 -11.45 -20.18 -13.71
C LEU A 257 -10.20 -20.43 -14.58
N VAL A 258 -9.01 -20.45 -13.98
CA VAL A 258 -7.77 -20.86 -14.66
C VAL A 258 -7.78 -22.35 -14.99
N ARG A 259 -8.19 -23.22 -14.06
CA ARG A 259 -8.26 -24.68 -14.27
C ARG A 259 -9.24 -25.08 -15.37
N THR A 260 -10.36 -24.37 -15.47
CA THR A 260 -11.41 -24.63 -16.46
C THR A 260 -11.12 -23.99 -17.82
N GLY A 261 -9.99 -23.28 -17.96
CA GLY A 261 -9.60 -22.60 -19.20
C GLY A 261 -10.48 -21.41 -19.54
N VAL A 262 -11.26 -20.92 -18.58
CA VAL A 262 -12.10 -19.72 -18.75
C VAL A 262 -11.22 -18.48 -18.75
N ARG A 263 -10.18 -18.43 -17.90
CA ARG A 263 -9.19 -17.35 -17.81
C ARG A 263 -7.79 -17.85 -18.18
N ASP A 264 -7.01 -17.07 -18.93
CA ASP A 264 -5.64 -17.44 -19.26
C ASP A 264 -4.74 -17.42 -18.03
N ARG A 265 -3.76 -18.33 -18.00
CA ARG A 265 -2.64 -18.22 -17.05
C ARG A 265 -1.88 -16.93 -17.33
N PRO A 266 -1.55 -16.11 -16.31
CA PRO A 266 -0.66 -14.98 -16.49
C PRO A 266 0.65 -15.42 -17.15
N VAL A 267 1.10 -14.67 -18.16
CA VAL A 267 2.34 -14.96 -18.88
C VAL A 267 3.50 -14.93 -17.89
N GLY A 268 4.23 -16.04 -17.74
CA GLY A 268 5.40 -16.17 -16.86
C GLY A 268 5.29 -17.19 -15.71
N MET A 269 4.14 -17.85 -15.51
CA MET A 269 4.05 -18.93 -14.52
C MET A 269 4.72 -20.21 -15.01
N SER A 270 5.92 -20.50 -14.49
CA SER A 270 6.42 -21.87 -14.38
C SER A 270 5.42 -22.74 -13.60
N SER A 271 5.54 -24.07 -13.66
CA SER A 271 4.73 -24.97 -12.83
C SER A 271 4.94 -24.76 -11.31
N HIS A 272 6.00 -24.04 -10.93
CA HIS A 272 6.28 -23.63 -9.56
C HIS A 272 5.73 -22.21 -9.31
N ARG A 273 5.02 -22.03 -8.20
CA ARG A 273 4.55 -20.72 -7.74
C ARG A 273 5.69 -20.03 -7.03
N THR A 274 6.58 -19.40 -7.80
CA THR A 274 7.78 -18.71 -7.29
C THR A 274 7.39 -17.55 -6.39
N VAL A 275 8.05 -17.46 -5.22
CA VAL A 275 7.84 -16.37 -4.27
C VAL A 275 8.32 -15.03 -4.85
N PRO A 276 7.48 -13.98 -4.86
CA PRO A 276 7.86 -12.63 -5.28
C PRO A 276 9.09 -12.11 -4.54
N ILE A 277 9.92 -11.34 -5.24
CA ILE A 277 11.16 -10.79 -4.67
C ILE A 277 10.88 -9.97 -3.40
N GLY A 278 9.81 -9.17 -3.40
CA GLY A 278 9.39 -8.33 -2.25
C GLY A 278 9.18 -9.11 -0.96
N LEU A 279 8.75 -10.37 -1.04
CA LEU A 279 8.56 -11.20 0.14
C LEU A 279 9.87 -11.81 0.65
N ARG A 280 10.94 -11.88 -0.15
CA ARG A 280 12.20 -12.55 0.22
C ARG A 280 12.89 -11.96 1.46
N VAL A 281 12.48 -10.78 1.91
CA VAL A 281 12.92 -10.19 3.19
C VAL A 281 12.49 -11.00 4.42
N PHE A 282 11.52 -11.91 4.27
CA PHE A 282 11.06 -12.85 5.30
C PHE A 282 11.66 -14.27 5.14
N ASP A 283 12.55 -14.48 4.15
CA ASP A 283 13.25 -15.74 3.93
C ASP A 283 14.45 -15.81 4.89
N ARG A 284 14.48 -16.84 5.76
CA ARG A 284 15.52 -16.97 6.81
C ARG A 284 16.93 -17.07 6.23
N SER A 285 17.06 -17.50 4.98
CA SER A 285 18.36 -17.62 4.31
C SER A 285 18.91 -16.29 3.78
N GLU A 286 18.08 -15.25 3.72
CA GLU A 286 18.40 -13.93 3.15
C GLU A 286 19.09 -14.04 1.78
N PRO A 287 18.42 -14.60 0.77
CA PRO A 287 19.01 -14.76 -0.55
C PRO A 287 19.30 -13.38 -1.17
N GLU A 288 20.34 -13.29 -2.01
CA GLU A 288 20.60 -12.07 -2.76
C GLU A 288 19.36 -11.63 -3.57
N PRO A 289 19.01 -10.33 -3.58
CA PRO A 289 19.81 -9.19 -3.11
C PRO A 289 19.51 -8.72 -1.66
N VAL A 290 18.84 -9.52 -0.82
CA VAL A 290 18.37 -9.09 0.51
C VAL A 290 19.50 -8.57 1.41
N PRO A 291 20.68 -9.22 1.52
CA PRO A 291 21.78 -8.69 2.33
C PRO A 291 22.32 -7.37 1.79
N GLN A 292 22.40 -7.20 0.47
CA GLN A 292 22.78 -5.93 -0.15
C GLN A 292 21.78 -4.83 0.16
N ALA A 293 20.50 -5.14 0.06
CA ALA A 293 19.40 -4.23 0.34
C ALA A 293 19.44 -3.74 1.80
N TRP A 294 19.65 -4.64 2.77
CA TRP A 294 19.82 -4.27 4.18
C TRP A 294 21.05 -3.38 4.45
N ARG A 295 22.19 -3.63 3.77
CA ARG A 295 23.37 -2.74 3.88
C ARG A 295 23.02 -1.32 3.43
N LEU A 296 22.26 -1.19 2.36
CA LEU A 296 21.84 0.12 1.85
C LEU A 296 20.82 0.79 2.77
N THR A 297 19.80 0.05 3.21
CA THR A 297 18.80 0.51 4.18
C THR A 297 19.44 1.04 5.45
N ARG A 298 20.40 0.31 6.03
CA ARG A 298 21.15 0.76 7.21
C ARG A 298 21.85 2.10 6.97
N ALA A 299 22.52 2.26 5.84
CA ALA A 299 23.23 3.48 5.49
C ALA A 299 22.26 4.67 5.29
N LEU A 300 21.10 4.42 4.70
CA LEU A 300 20.04 5.43 4.50
C LEU A 300 19.42 5.87 5.83
N ILE A 301 19.09 4.94 6.72
CA ILE A 301 18.59 5.25 8.08
C ILE A 301 19.63 6.07 8.85
N ALA A 302 20.92 5.73 8.76
CA ALA A 302 21.99 6.50 9.38
C ALA A 302 22.08 7.93 8.81
N ARG A 303 21.98 8.09 7.49
CA ARG A 303 21.98 9.40 6.84
C ARG A 303 20.79 10.28 7.25
N LEU A 304 19.60 9.70 7.34
CA LEU A 304 18.42 10.39 7.84
C LEU A 304 18.61 10.82 9.30
N ARG A 305 19.09 9.91 10.17
CA ARG A 305 19.41 10.23 11.57
C ARG A 305 20.36 11.42 11.65
N ASP A 306 21.46 11.39 10.92
CA ASP A 306 22.49 12.44 10.97
C ASP A 306 21.96 13.79 10.48
N SER A 307 21.13 13.78 9.44
CA SER A 307 20.46 14.99 8.94
C SER A 307 19.50 15.56 9.99
N VAL A 308 18.69 14.69 10.62
CA VAL A 308 17.75 15.09 11.67
C VAL A 308 18.46 15.65 12.89
N MET A 309 19.55 15.01 13.32
CA MET A 309 20.37 15.48 14.45
C MET A 309 21.06 16.80 14.16
N THR A 310 21.55 17.00 12.92
CA THR A 310 22.16 18.27 12.48
C THR A 310 21.18 19.44 12.61
N ASP A 311 19.89 19.18 12.36
CA ASP A 311 18.80 20.15 12.48
C ASP A 311 18.23 20.25 13.91
N GLY A 312 18.83 19.57 14.89
CA GLY A 312 18.45 19.62 16.31
C GLY A 312 17.26 18.74 16.68
N GLY A 313 16.79 17.88 15.76
CA GLY A 313 15.72 16.91 16.00
C GLY A 313 16.24 15.54 16.44
N ARG A 314 15.31 14.61 16.65
CA ARG A 314 15.58 13.18 16.90
C ARG A 314 14.81 12.30 15.92
N LEU A 315 15.43 11.21 15.47
CA LEU A 315 14.77 10.21 14.61
C LEU A 315 14.18 9.09 15.47
N LEU A 316 12.91 8.80 15.23
CA LEU A 316 12.19 7.61 15.70
C LEU A 316 11.85 6.75 14.48
N VAL A 317 12.28 5.50 14.47
CA VAL A 317 11.89 4.51 13.46
C VAL A 317 10.72 3.71 14.01
N VAL A 318 9.62 3.66 13.27
CA VAL A 318 8.42 2.90 13.62
C VAL A 318 8.24 1.79 12.59
N LEU A 319 8.24 0.52 13.03
CA LEU A 319 7.91 -0.58 12.14
C LEU A 319 6.40 -0.63 11.91
N VAL A 320 6.01 -0.50 10.64
CA VAL A 320 4.67 -0.83 10.14
C VAL A 320 4.63 -2.34 9.91
N PRO A 321 3.84 -3.13 10.66
CA PRO A 321 3.76 -4.56 10.42
C PRO A 321 3.13 -4.90 9.07
N ASN A 322 3.59 -6.00 8.46
CA ASN A 322 2.94 -6.60 7.31
C ASN A 322 1.60 -7.24 7.70
N LYS A 323 0.63 -7.23 6.80
CA LYS A 323 -0.65 -7.93 6.97
C LYS A 323 -0.46 -9.40 7.37
N THR A 324 0.54 -10.09 6.82
CA THR A 324 0.85 -11.49 7.18
C THR A 324 1.31 -11.67 8.62
N GLN A 325 1.94 -10.65 9.23
CA GLN A 325 2.33 -10.67 10.64
C GLN A 325 1.13 -10.52 11.58
N ILE A 326 0.05 -9.88 11.12
CA ILE A 326 -1.08 -9.51 11.97
C ILE A 326 -2.31 -10.40 11.75
N GLN A 327 -2.55 -10.83 10.51
CA GLN A 327 -3.76 -11.54 10.09
C GLN A 327 -3.39 -13.00 9.75
N PRO A 328 -3.75 -13.99 10.60
CA PRO A 328 -3.39 -15.39 10.38
C PRO A 328 -3.90 -15.95 9.03
N ASP A 329 -5.09 -15.53 8.59
CA ASP A 329 -5.65 -15.89 7.28
C ASP A 329 -4.78 -15.41 6.11
N ALA A 330 -4.12 -14.26 6.25
CA ALA A 330 -3.19 -13.74 5.24
C ALA A 330 -1.92 -14.59 5.17
N TRP A 331 -1.36 -15.00 6.31
CA TRP A 331 -0.19 -15.90 6.31
C TRP A 331 -0.50 -17.27 5.70
N GLU A 332 -1.62 -17.86 6.11
CA GLU A 332 -2.08 -19.14 5.55
C GLU A 332 -2.36 -19.04 4.04
N ALA A 333 -2.87 -17.90 3.57
CA ALA A 333 -3.03 -17.65 2.14
C ALA A 333 -1.67 -17.58 1.42
N THR A 334 -0.67 -16.92 2.00
CA THR A 334 0.69 -16.83 1.45
C THR A 334 1.34 -18.22 1.32
N LYS A 335 1.24 -19.07 2.35
CA LYS A 335 1.75 -20.46 2.30
C LYS A 335 1.09 -21.31 1.22
N ARG A 336 -0.22 -21.12 0.98
CA ARG A 336 -0.92 -21.78 -0.13
C ARG A 336 -0.58 -21.19 -1.49
N ALA A 337 -0.20 -19.92 -1.54
CA ALA A 337 0.07 -19.20 -2.77
C ALA A 337 1.45 -19.51 -3.35
N TYR A 338 2.45 -19.85 -2.54
CA TYR A 338 3.83 -20.00 -3.01
C TYR A 338 4.52 -21.26 -2.49
N ASP A 339 5.35 -21.86 -3.34
CA ASP A 339 6.08 -23.08 -3.01
C ASP A 339 7.25 -22.77 -2.06
N GLY A 340 7.46 -23.62 -1.05
CA GLY A 340 8.61 -23.53 -0.13
C GLY A 340 8.47 -22.51 1.00
N VAL A 341 7.29 -21.89 1.15
CA VAL A 341 6.98 -20.99 2.27
C VAL A 341 6.43 -21.79 3.45
N SER A 342 7.18 -21.84 4.55
CA SER A 342 6.80 -22.48 5.81
C SER A 342 7.49 -21.79 6.98
N GLU A 343 7.06 -22.06 8.20
CA GLU A 343 7.67 -21.53 9.43
C GLU A 343 9.13 -21.99 9.63
N GLU A 344 9.54 -23.08 8.96
CA GLU A 344 10.91 -23.61 9.00
C GLU A 344 11.87 -22.78 8.15
N THR A 345 11.44 -22.39 6.94
CA THR A 345 12.28 -21.66 5.98
C THR A 345 12.04 -20.15 6.00
N TRP A 346 10.91 -19.70 6.56
CA TRP A 346 10.50 -18.30 6.60
C TRP A 346 10.21 -17.83 8.02
N ASP A 347 10.44 -16.55 8.26
CA ASP A 347 10.17 -15.88 9.51
C ASP A 347 9.44 -14.57 9.23
N ILE A 348 8.15 -14.54 9.56
CA ILE A 348 7.31 -13.36 9.35
C ILE A 348 7.76 -12.16 10.19
N ASP A 349 8.56 -12.39 11.25
CA ASP A 349 9.10 -11.33 12.10
C ASP A 349 10.57 -10.98 11.78
N GLN A 350 11.14 -11.56 10.72
CA GLN A 350 12.54 -11.32 10.32
C GLN A 350 12.86 -9.84 10.11
N VAL A 351 11.96 -9.10 9.46
CA VAL A 351 12.12 -7.67 9.22
C VAL A 351 12.17 -6.90 10.54
N ALA A 352 11.35 -7.27 11.52
CA ALA A 352 11.36 -6.65 12.85
C ALA A 352 12.66 -6.91 13.60
N HIS A 353 13.19 -8.14 13.55
CA HIS A 353 14.47 -8.48 14.13
C HIS A 353 15.61 -7.68 13.50
N ARG A 354 15.70 -7.69 12.15
CA ARG A 354 16.75 -6.97 11.42
C ARG A 354 16.69 -5.47 11.62
N LEU A 355 15.50 -4.88 11.60
CA LEU A 355 15.34 -3.45 11.84
C LEU A 355 15.73 -3.10 13.28
N GLY A 356 15.35 -3.91 14.25
CA GLY A 356 15.73 -3.73 15.65
C GLY A 356 17.24 -3.80 15.89
N GLU A 357 17.95 -4.71 15.22
CA GLU A 357 19.43 -4.77 15.20
C GLU A 357 20.00 -3.47 14.63
N VAL A 358 19.51 -3.03 13.45
CA VAL A 358 19.97 -1.81 12.77
C VAL A 358 19.76 -0.57 13.64
N THR A 359 18.59 -0.40 14.25
CA THR A 359 18.31 0.78 15.09
C THR A 359 19.12 0.75 16.38
N THR A 360 19.32 -0.43 16.99
CA THR A 360 20.16 -0.59 18.18
C THR A 360 21.60 -0.21 17.88
N ASP A 361 22.17 -0.74 16.80
CA ASP A 361 23.54 -0.45 16.37
C ASP A 361 23.77 1.04 16.03
N LEU A 362 22.72 1.71 15.53
CA LEU A 362 22.77 3.13 15.19
C LEU A 362 22.41 4.05 16.36
N GLY A 363 22.01 3.51 17.52
CA GLY A 363 21.54 4.30 18.66
C GLY A 363 20.28 5.12 18.34
N ILE A 364 19.40 4.57 17.50
CA ILE A 364 18.16 5.21 17.06
C ILE A 364 16.98 4.67 17.86
N ASP A 365 16.09 5.56 18.22
CA ASP A 365 14.83 5.22 18.87
C ASP A 365 13.96 4.34 17.95
N TYR A 366 13.45 3.22 18.48
CA TYR A 366 12.69 2.24 17.72
C TYR A 366 11.37 1.89 18.41
N LEU A 367 10.29 1.78 17.63
CA LEU A 367 8.98 1.30 18.06
C LEU A 367 8.49 0.22 17.09
N ASP A 368 8.36 -1.01 17.58
CA ASP A 368 7.70 -2.10 16.87
C ASP A 368 6.20 -2.11 17.19
N LEU A 369 5.35 -1.84 16.18
CA LEU A 369 3.90 -1.89 16.35
C LEU A 369 3.35 -3.33 16.35
N THR A 370 4.13 -4.31 15.88
CA THR A 370 3.68 -5.68 15.62
C THR A 370 3.02 -6.34 16.84
N PRO A 371 3.62 -6.34 18.05
CA PRO A 371 3.02 -7.02 19.20
C PRO A 371 1.67 -6.44 19.60
N SER A 372 1.57 -5.10 19.65
CA SER A 372 0.35 -4.40 20.05
C SER A 372 -0.75 -4.50 19.00
N MET A 373 -0.38 -4.45 17.71
CA MET A 373 -1.33 -4.64 16.61
C MET A 373 -1.82 -6.08 16.51
N ARG A 374 -0.99 -7.09 16.82
CA ARG A 374 -1.43 -8.49 16.94
C ARG A 374 -2.48 -8.67 18.02
N GLU A 375 -2.28 -8.04 19.17
CA GLU A 375 -3.27 -8.11 20.26
C GLU A 375 -4.59 -7.46 19.83
N ALA A 376 -4.55 -6.24 19.30
CA ALA A 376 -5.74 -5.55 18.81
C ALA A 376 -6.45 -6.31 17.68
N ALA A 377 -5.71 -7.06 16.87
CA ALA A 377 -6.26 -7.85 15.76
C ALA A 377 -7.12 -9.04 16.21
N ARG A 378 -7.06 -9.44 17.49
CA ARG A 378 -7.92 -10.48 18.06
C ARG A 378 -9.39 -10.06 18.14
N GLU A 379 -9.64 -8.76 18.29
CA GLU A 379 -10.99 -8.21 18.46
C GLU A 379 -11.55 -7.58 17.19
N LYS A 380 -10.67 -7.03 16.34
CA LYS A 380 -11.07 -6.30 15.14
C LYS A 380 -10.06 -6.47 14.02
N ARG A 381 -10.54 -6.47 12.78
CA ARG A 381 -9.67 -6.57 11.61
C ARG A 381 -8.99 -5.21 11.36
N LEU A 382 -7.66 -5.20 11.27
CA LEU A 382 -6.86 -3.97 11.13
C LEU A 382 -6.45 -3.65 9.68
N TYR A 383 -6.61 -4.62 8.79
CA TYR A 383 -6.29 -4.51 7.37
C TYR A 383 -7.55 -4.75 6.54
N PHE A 384 -7.57 -4.19 5.33
CA PHE A 384 -8.58 -4.56 4.35
C PHE A 384 -8.56 -6.07 4.03
N ALA A 385 -9.67 -6.59 3.51
CA ALA A 385 -9.79 -8.02 3.22
C ALA A 385 -8.85 -8.42 2.07
N ILE A 386 -8.86 -7.66 0.98
CA ILE A 386 -8.09 -7.93 -0.24
C ILE A 386 -6.79 -7.11 -0.22
N ASP A 387 -6.89 -5.80 -0.06
CA ASP A 387 -5.79 -4.86 -0.04
C ASP A 387 -4.85 -5.11 1.17
N GLY A 388 -3.57 -4.85 0.95
CA GLY A 388 -2.49 -5.06 1.92
C GLY A 388 -2.36 -3.95 2.97
N HIS A 389 -3.09 -2.84 2.83
CA HIS A 389 -3.01 -1.69 3.73
C HIS A 389 -3.95 -1.79 4.92
N TRP A 390 -3.66 -0.97 5.92
CA TRP A 390 -4.56 -0.73 7.04
C TRP A 390 -5.90 -0.17 6.58
N ASN A 391 -6.96 -0.61 7.25
CA ASN A 391 -8.24 0.08 7.26
C ASN A 391 -8.25 1.16 8.36
N ALA A 392 -9.38 1.85 8.54
CA ALA A 392 -9.51 2.89 9.57
C ALA A 392 -9.16 2.39 10.99
N ALA A 393 -9.49 1.14 11.33
CA ALA A 393 -9.16 0.57 12.63
C ALA A 393 -7.65 0.31 12.81
N GLY A 394 -6.95 -0.10 11.76
CA GLY A 394 -5.50 -0.24 11.76
C GLY A 394 -4.79 1.10 11.96
N HIS A 395 -5.23 2.13 11.24
CA HIS A 395 -4.72 3.49 11.43
C HIS A 395 -5.00 4.06 12.84
N ASP A 396 -6.17 3.80 13.42
CA ASP A 396 -6.50 4.21 14.79
C ASP A 396 -5.59 3.56 15.83
N VAL A 397 -5.39 2.24 15.75
CA VAL A 397 -4.48 1.53 16.67
C VAL A 397 -3.06 2.04 16.53
N ALA A 398 -2.53 2.13 15.30
CA ALA A 398 -1.18 2.64 15.06
C ALA A 398 -1.01 4.09 15.56
N GLY A 399 -1.98 4.96 15.27
CA GLY A 399 -1.92 6.38 15.63
C GLY A 399 -1.85 6.60 17.14
N ARG A 400 -2.62 5.83 17.92
CA ARG A 400 -2.61 5.88 19.39
C ARG A 400 -1.30 5.35 19.98
N LEU A 401 -0.80 4.22 19.48
CA LEU A 401 0.46 3.63 19.93
C LEU A 401 1.65 4.58 19.69
N ILE A 402 1.70 5.21 18.51
CA ILE A 402 2.72 6.20 18.17
C ILE A 402 2.57 7.45 19.06
N ALA A 403 1.34 7.91 19.33
CA ALA A 403 1.11 9.06 20.22
C ALA A 403 1.64 8.81 21.64
N ASP A 404 1.37 7.63 22.19
CA ASP A 404 1.86 7.24 23.51
C ASP A 404 3.40 7.22 23.57
N ASP A 405 4.03 6.68 22.54
CA ASP A 405 5.48 6.60 22.48
C ASP A 405 6.14 7.98 22.30
N VAL A 406 5.61 8.78 21.38
CA VAL A 406 6.06 10.16 21.15
C VAL A 406 5.86 11.02 22.41
N ALA A 407 4.74 10.87 23.12
CA ALA A 407 4.50 11.59 24.36
C ALA A 407 5.56 11.29 25.43
N ARG A 408 5.91 10.00 25.61
CA ARG A 408 6.99 9.60 26.52
C ARG A 408 8.35 10.20 26.13
N ARG A 409 8.63 10.32 24.83
CA ARG A 409 9.91 10.83 24.31
C ARG A 409 10.08 12.34 24.39
N PHE A 410 9.00 13.09 24.28
CA PHE A 410 9.00 14.53 24.59
C PHE A 410 9.18 14.77 26.09
N GLY A 411 8.58 13.91 26.92
CA GLY A 411 8.70 13.97 28.37
C GLY A 411 7.91 15.12 29.03
N PRO A 412 8.08 15.33 30.35
CA PRO A 412 7.28 16.28 31.13
C PRO A 412 7.48 17.74 30.72
N SER A 413 8.60 18.08 30.07
CA SER A 413 8.96 19.44 29.66
C SER A 413 8.00 20.03 28.61
N VAL A 414 7.28 19.18 27.89
CA VAL A 414 6.25 19.58 26.89
C VAL A 414 4.84 19.56 27.49
N GLY A 415 4.70 19.25 28.78
CA GLY A 415 3.40 19.14 29.47
C GLY A 415 2.62 17.88 29.13
N LEU A 416 3.24 16.91 28.44
CA LEU A 416 2.66 15.61 28.16
C LEU A 416 2.80 14.72 29.41
N ARG A 417 1.68 14.19 29.90
CA ARG A 417 1.63 13.22 31.01
C ARG A 417 1.22 11.84 30.50
#